data_AF-A0A5Q4GPX3-F1
#
_entry.id   AF-A0A5Q4GPX3-F1
#
_cell.length_a   1.000
_cell.length_b   1.000
_cell.length_c   1.000
_cell.angle_alpha   90.00
_cell.angle_beta   90.00
_cell.angle_gamma   90.00
#
_symmetry.space_group_name_H-M   'P 1'
#
loop_
_entity.id
_entity.type
_entity.pdbx_description
1 polymer ?
#
loop_
_entity_poly.entity_id
_entity_poly.type
_entity_poly.pdbx_seq_one_letter_code
_entity_poly.pdbx_strand_id
1 'polypeptide(L)' 'MGFGNIGWFQILIVLLIVLLVFGTKKIRNLGGDLGGAIRDFRKGVSEDPDEAKEDAESQADEVGEEQPDGDTASGKSRDA' A
#
# COMPACT_ATOMS: atom_id res chain seq x y z
N MET A 1 10.55 -14.68 -32.93
CA MET A 1 9.25 -14.64 -32.20
C MET A 1 9.52 -14.78 -30.71
N GLY A 2 10.16 -13.84 -30.01
CA GLY A 2 9.77 -12.43 -29.90
C GLY A 2 9.25 -12.12 -28.49
N PHE A 3 9.88 -12.62 -27.42
CA PHE A 3 9.60 -12.21 -26.03
C PHE A 3 10.32 -10.91 -25.63
N GLY A 4 11.14 -10.33 -26.51
CA GLY A 4 11.88 -9.09 -26.26
C GLY A 4 11.04 -7.80 -26.28
N ASN A 5 9.73 -7.91 -26.50
CA ASN A 5 8.80 -6.76 -26.58
C ASN A 5 7.82 -6.68 -25.41
N ILE A 6 7.92 -7.55 -24.38
CA ILE A 6 7.33 -7.26 -23.06
C ILE A 6 8.19 -6.17 -22.42
N GLY A 7 8.04 -4.97 -22.98
CA GLY A 7 8.66 -3.76 -22.47
C GLY A 7 8.06 -3.41 -21.12
N TRP A 8 8.84 -2.73 -20.29
CA TRP A 8 8.44 -2.21 -18.99
C TRP A 8 7.05 -1.54 -18.99
N PHE A 9 6.71 -0.84 -20.09
CA PHE A 9 5.42 -0.19 -20.28
C PHE A 9 4.22 -1.15 -20.29
N GLN A 10 4.36 -2.38 -20.83
CA GLN A 10 3.28 -3.36 -20.83
C GLN A 10 3.01 -3.87 -19.41
N ILE A 11 4.06 -4.11 -18.62
CA ILE A 11 3.93 -4.50 -17.21
C ILE A 11 3.23 -3.40 -16.41
N LEU A 12 3.59 -2.13 -16.62
CA LEU A 12 2.92 -0.99 -15.97
C LEU A 12 1.43 -0.89 -16.33
N ILE A 13 1.07 -1.09 -17.60
CA ILE A 13 -0.32 -1.05 -18.05
C ILE A 13 -1.14 -2.19 -17.42
N VAL A 14 -0.58 -3.40 -17.37
CA VAL A 14 -1.23 -4.55 -16.71
C VAL A 14 -1.39 -4.30 -15.22
N LEU A 15 -0.36 -3.78 -14.54
CA LEU A 15 -0.42 -3.41 -13.13
C LEU A 15 -1.55 -2.40 -12.87
N LEU A 16 -1.67 -1.36 -13.71
CA LEU A 16 -2.73 -0.37 -13.57
C LEU A 16 -4.13 -1.00 -13.65
N ILE A 17 -4.35 -1.92 -14.59
CA ILE A 17 -5.63 -2.64 -14.71
C ILE A 17 -5.90 -3.47 -13.45
N VAL A 18 -4.90 -4.19 -12.93
CA VAL A 18 -5.03 -4.97 -11.68
C VAL A 18 -5.38 -4.05 -10.52
N LEU A 19 -4.73 -2.89 -10.39
CA LEU A 19 -5.03 -1.91 -9.34
C LEU A 19 -6.45 -1.35 -9.46
N LEU A 20 -6.98 -1.16 -10.67
CA LEU A 20 -8.36 -0.71 -10.87
C LEU A 20 -9.39 -1.79 -10.53
N VAL A 21 -9.10 -3.06 -10.85
CA VAL A 21 -10.01 -4.18 -10.56
C VAL A 21 -10.03 -4.54 -9.07
N PHE A 22 -8.85 -4.60 -8.44
CA PHE A 22 -8.71 -5.00 -7.05
C PHE A 22 -8.77 -3.82 -6.06
N GLY A 23 -8.53 -2.60 -6.54
CA GLY A 23 -8.39 -1.39 -5.73
C GLY A 23 -7.04 -1.31 -5.02
N THR A 24 -6.56 -0.09 -4.77
CA THR A 24 -5.30 0.15 -4.04
C THR A 24 -5.40 -0.19 -2.55
N LYS A 25 -6.60 -0.08 -1.95
CA LYS A 25 -6.85 -0.45 -0.54
C LYS A 25 -6.54 -1.93 -0.27
N LYS A 26 -6.99 -2.82 -1.16
CA LYS A 26 -6.78 -4.27 -1.00
C LYS A 26 -5.32 -4.67 -1.20
N ILE A 27 -4.64 -4.01 -2.14
CA ILE A 27 -3.21 -4.20 -2.40
C ILE A 27 -2.34 -3.63 -1.27
N ARG A 28 -2.70 -2.50 -0.65
CA ARG A 28 -1.99 -1.99 0.54
C ARG A 28 -2.16 -2.91 1.75
N ASN A 29 -3.37 -3.41 1.99
CA ASN A 29 -3.64 -4.32 3.09
C ASN A 29 -2.84 -5.64 2.94
N LEU A 30 -2.93 -6.30 1.77
CA LEU A 30 -2.13 -7.52 1.51
C LEU A 30 -0.63 -7.23 1.34
N GLY A 31 -0.28 -6.05 0.83
CA GLY A 31 1.10 -5.65 0.56
C GLY A 31 1.88 -5.34 1.84
N GLY A 32 1.22 -4.88 2.91
CA GLY A 32 1.83 -4.72 4.23
C GLY A 32 2.29 -6.07 4.80
N ASP A 33 1.42 -7.07 4.77
CA ASP A 33 1.72 -8.41 5.28
C ASP A 33 2.79 -9.13 4.46
N LEU A 34 2.65 -9.11 3.13
CA LEU A 34 3.64 -9.71 2.21
C LEU A 34 4.97 -8.95 2.24
N GLY A 35 4.92 -7.62 2.31
CA GLY A 35 6.09 -6.76 2.37
C GLY A 35 6.89 -6.95 3.66
N GLY A 36 6.20 -7.07 4.81
CA GLY A 36 6.83 -7.39 6.10
C GLY A 36 7.55 -8.74 6.06
N ALA A 37 6.87 -9.79 5.58
CA ALA A 37 7.46 -11.12 5.46
C ALA A 37 8.68 -11.15 4.51
N ILE A 38 8.63 -10.44 3.38
CA ILE A 38 9.75 -10.32 2.45
C ILE A 38 10.90 -9.52 3.07
N ARG A 39 10.61 -8.47 3.85
CA ARG A 39 11.62 -7.66 4.55
C ARG A 39 12.39 -8.50 5.56
N ASP A 40 11.68 -9.31 6.36
CA ASP A 40 12.29 -10.20 7.34
C ASP A 40 13.03 -11.36 6.67
N PHE A 41 12.52 -11.88 5.55
CA PHE A 41 13.24 -12.87 4.73
C PHE A 41 14.55 -12.30 4.17
N ARG A 42 14.54 -11.07 3.63
CA ARG A 42 15.75 -10.40 3.13
C ARG A 42 16.75 -10.19 4.27
N LYS A 43 16.30 -9.75 5.44
CA LYS A 43 17.15 -9.59 6.63
C LYS A 43 17.77 -10.90 7.11
N GLY A 44 17.05 -12.02 7.02
CA GLY A 44 17.55 -13.34 7.42
C GLY A 44 18.51 -13.97 6.41
N VAL A 45 18.43 -13.57 5.14
CA VAL A 45 19.31 -14.08 4.05
C VAL A 45 20.53 -13.17 3.84
N SER A 46 20.45 -11.89 4.18
CA SER A 46 21.60 -10.98 4.18
C SER A 46 22.56 -11.34 5.33
N GLU A 47 23.81 -11.67 5.02
CA GLU A 47 24.86 -11.99 6.00
C GLU A 47 25.45 -10.73 6.69
N ASP A 48 25.12 -9.53 6.20
CA ASP A 48 25.57 -8.24 6.75
C ASP A 48 24.58 -7.68 7.80
N PRO A 49 24.95 -7.64 9.10
CA PRO A 49 24.06 -7.21 10.18
C PRO A 49 23.81 -5.70 10.23
N ASP A 50 24.57 -4.90 9.48
CA ASP A 50 24.46 -3.43 9.46
C ASP A 50 23.37 -2.91 8.51
N GLU A 51 23.05 -3.62 7.41
CA GLU A 51 21.95 -3.24 6.51
C GLU A 51 20.55 -3.60 7.06
N ALA A 52 20.47 -4.50 8.05
CA ALA A 52 19.20 -5.01 8.57
C ALA A 52 18.43 -4.03 9.50
N LYS A 53 19.09 -2.97 9.97
CA LYS A 53 18.54 -2.06 10.99
C LYS A 53 17.79 -0.85 10.43
N GLU A 54 18.23 -0.28 9.31
CA GLU A 54 17.61 0.93 8.74
C GLU A 54 16.22 0.68 8.16
N ASP A 55 15.95 -0.53 7.67
CA ASP A 55 14.68 -0.85 7.05
C ASP A 55 13.53 -1.05 8.05
N ALA A 56 13.78 -1.08 9.37
CA ALA A 56 12.80 -1.48 10.40
C ALA A 56 11.76 -0.41 10.77
N GLU A 57 12.10 0.87 10.62
CA GLU A 57 11.34 2.02 11.12
C GLU A 57 10.55 2.71 10.00
N SER A 58 9.54 2.04 9.49
CA SER A 58 8.43 2.72 8.81
C SER A 58 7.16 1.99 9.17
N GLN A 59 6.60 2.43 10.29
CA GLN A 59 5.24 2.12 10.72
C GLN A 59 4.31 2.60 9.61
N ALA A 60 3.71 1.64 8.92
CA ALA A 60 2.58 1.87 8.03
C ALA A 60 1.34 2.12 8.91
N ASP A 61 1.27 3.30 9.52
CA ASP A 61 0.03 3.82 10.08
C ASP A 61 -0.57 4.86 9.14
N GLU A 62 -1.90 4.95 9.16
CA GLU A 62 -2.78 5.71 8.27
C GLU A 62 -3.08 5.09 6.87
N VAL A 63 -4.05 4.18 6.86
CA VAL A 63 -5.28 4.38 6.07
C VAL A 63 -6.48 4.03 6.94
N GLY A 64 -6.84 4.97 7.83
CA GLY A 64 -8.22 5.14 8.23
C GLY A 64 -9.01 5.63 7.02
N GLU A 65 -10.17 5.04 6.80
CA GLU A 65 -10.99 5.21 5.63
C GLU A 65 -11.62 6.60 5.57
N GLU A 66 -11.39 7.35 4.49
CA GLU A 66 -12.39 8.32 4.02
C GLU A 66 -13.48 7.56 3.26
N GLN A 67 -14.72 7.64 3.75
CA GLN A 67 -15.96 7.65 2.95
C GLN A 67 -17.18 8.03 3.84
N PRO A 68 -18.31 8.49 3.28
CA PRO A 68 -18.58 9.84 2.78
C PRO A 68 -19.88 10.46 3.40
N ASP A 69 -20.12 11.73 3.12
CA ASP A 69 -21.43 12.43 3.03
C ASP A 69 -22.54 12.22 4.09
N GLY A 70 -22.87 13.34 4.74
CA GLY A 70 -24.26 13.77 4.93
C GLY A 70 -24.93 13.39 6.25
N ASP A 71 -24.95 14.32 7.21
CA ASP A 71 -26.19 14.86 7.83
C ASP A 71 -25.84 15.68 9.08
N THR A 72 -25.63 17.00 8.92
CA THR A 72 -25.91 17.95 10.01
C THR A 72 -26.19 19.33 9.42
N ALA A 73 -27.24 19.41 8.60
CA ALA A 73 -27.98 20.65 8.51
C ALA A 73 -29.05 20.63 9.63
N SER A 74 -29.06 21.68 10.45
CA SER A 74 -30.15 22.13 11.32
C SER A 74 -30.10 21.76 12.81
N GLY A 75 -30.15 22.81 13.64
CA GLY A 75 -30.39 22.77 15.09
C GLY A 75 -29.38 23.64 15.85
N LYS A 76 -29.62 24.95 16.05
CA LYS A 76 -30.38 25.49 17.23
C LYS A 76 -29.71 24.98 18.52
N SER A 77 -29.04 25.76 19.35
CA SER A 77 -29.25 27.14 19.77
C SER A 77 -28.01 27.64 20.51
N ARG A 78 -27.84 28.97 20.50
CA ARG A 78 -26.99 29.71 21.42
C ARG A 78 -27.77 29.88 22.72
N ASP A 79 -27.44 29.12 23.74
CA ASP A 79 -27.92 29.32 25.11
C ASP A 79 -26.71 29.01 26.02
N ALA A 80 -26.34 29.74 27.07
CA ALA A 80 -26.76 31.00 27.66
C ALA A 80 -25.55 31.51 28.48
#